data_AF-A0A7S4AQT8-F1
#
_entry.id   AF-A0A7S4AQT8-F1
#
_cell.length_a   1.000
_cell.length_b   1.000
_cell.length_c   1.000
_cell.angle_alpha   90.00
_cell.angle_beta   90.00
_cell.angle_gamma   90.00
#
_symmetry.space_group_name_H-M   'P 1'
#
loop_
_entity.id
_entity.type
_entity.pdbx_description
1 polymer ?
#
loop_
_entity_poly.entity_id
_entity_poly.type
_entity_poly.pdbx_seq_one_letter_code
_entity_poly.pdbx_strand_id
1 'polypeptide(L)'
;MNATEELPRGQQLLLQRLIASHCVSDKEANRIFDSLAGGDYMDEDENENEYDEGDNHPASSIMGPGIDSLKAAFVSINRQLKPGFGLEIITMVDTSGSASTRSKHYHAVVNTTADEIAKSETVFSKSWNPHERAFVRLVIRALVDQCEDEDEDEDDDNDDDNDDDDDDDEEGGGKRRGKKPSSIGIRRADLINIRSDLEGGFKLTLDQATRVIGILLEEKWLRTSGLTEKNRRDSVQATIELAPRSYLELYHYITGLGMAADKLPQFLYHRD
;
A
#
# COMPACT_ATOMS: atom_id res chain seq x y z
N MET A 1 -3.44 -31.93 -4.42
CA MET A 1 -2.37 -31.70 -3.42
C MET A 1 -3.07 -31.61 -2.08
N ASN A 2 -2.72 -32.48 -1.14
CA ASN A 2 -3.31 -32.45 0.19
C ASN A 2 -2.74 -31.24 0.93
N ALA A 3 -3.59 -30.28 1.27
CA ALA A 3 -3.22 -29.11 2.06
C ALA A 3 -3.11 -29.54 3.52
N THR A 4 -1.95 -29.99 4.01
CA THR A 4 -1.91 -30.62 5.34
C THR A 4 -0.52 -30.66 6.01
N GLU A 5 0.40 -29.76 5.70
CA GLU A 5 1.57 -29.60 6.57
C GLU A 5 1.45 -28.28 7.32
N GLU A 6 1.49 -28.36 8.64
CA GLU A 6 1.49 -27.19 9.49
C GLU A 6 2.73 -26.35 9.17
N LEU A 7 2.55 -25.04 9.02
CA LEU A 7 3.68 -24.14 8.81
C LEU A 7 4.62 -24.21 10.02
N PRO A 8 5.95 -24.24 9.80
CA PRO A 8 6.91 -24.08 10.88
C PRO A 8 6.60 -22.83 11.71
N ARG A 9 6.87 -22.87 13.03
CA ARG A 9 6.52 -21.80 13.96
C ARG A 9 6.99 -20.42 13.50
N GLY A 10 8.22 -20.32 12.97
CA GLY A 10 8.76 -19.06 12.45
C GLY A 10 7.96 -18.52 11.27
N GLN A 11 7.50 -19.38 10.37
CA GLN A 11 6.63 -19.00 9.26
C GLN A 11 5.23 -18.56 9.73
N GLN A 12 4.66 -19.22 10.75
CA GLN A 12 3.39 -18.80 11.36
C GLN A 12 3.52 -17.38 11.96
N LEU A 13 4.59 -17.11 12.71
CA LEU A 13 4.85 -15.81 13.32
C LEU A 13 5.08 -14.73 12.27
N LEU A 14 5.85 -15.03 11.21
CA LEU A 14 6.04 -14.12 10.08
C LEU A 14 4.69 -13.75 9.47
N LEU A 15 3.85 -14.76 9.17
CA LEU A 15 2.53 -14.54 8.61
C LEU A 15 1.63 -13.69 9.53
N GLN A 16 1.60 -13.99 10.82
CA GLN A 16 0.83 -13.21 11.81
C GLN A 16 1.26 -11.74 11.83
N ARG A 17 2.57 -11.46 11.83
CA ARG A 17 3.11 -10.10 11.79
C ARG A 17 2.77 -9.37 10.50
N LEU A 18 2.81 -10.06 9.36
CA LEU A 18 2.39 -9.49 8.07
C LEU A 18 0.90 -9.12 8.06
N ILE A 19 0.03 -9.99 8.57
CA ILE A 19 -1.42 -9.73 8.68
C ILE A 19 -1.67 -8.54 9.60
N ALA A 20 -1.03 -8.51 10.78
CA ALA A 20 -1.19 -7.44 11.76
C ALA A 20 -0.70 -6.08 11.24
N SER A 21 0.31 -6.09 10.37
CA SER A 21 0.88 -4.86 9.80
C SER A 21 0.12 -4.36 8.57
N HIS A 22 -0.81 -5.18 8.04
CA HIS A 22 -1.59 -5.01 6.80
C HIS A 22 -0.76 -4.98 5.52
N CYS A 23 0.23 -4.09 5.46
CA CYS A 23 1.19 -3.96 4.37
C CYS A 23 2.52 -3.44 4.93
N VAL A 24 3.62 -4.07 4.51
CA VAL A 24 4.98 -3.75 4.97
C VAL A 24 5.90 -3.49 3.78
N SER A 25 6.92 -2.66 3.98
CA SER A 25 7.98 -2.50 2.99
C SER A 25 8.92 -3.71 2.96
N ASP A 26 9.64 -3.93 1.86
CA ASP A 26 10.64 -5.01 1.77
C ASP A 26 11.72 -4.93 2.85
N LYS A 27 12.18 -3.72 3.19
CA LYS A 27 13.10 -3.51 4.31
C LYS A 27 12.52 -3.99 5.65
N GLU A 28 11.25 -3.70 5.88
CA GLU A 28 10.55 -4.09 7.12
C GLU A 28 10.27 -5.60 7.15
N ALA A 29 9.85 -6.18 6.02
CA ALA A 29 9.65 -7.63 5.90
C ALA A 29 10.94 -8.42 6.14
N ASN A 30 12.06 -7.98 5.55
CA ASN A 30 13.38 -8.58 5.80
C ASN A 30 13.76 -8.45 7.27
N ARG A 31 13.56 -7.28 7.90
CA ARG A 31 13.81 -7.10 9.34
C ARG A 31 12.99 -8.06 10.20
N ILE A 32 11.71 -8.26 9.87
CA ILE A 32 10.84 -9.22 10.58
C ILE A 32 11.38 -10.64 10.40
N PHE A 33 11.73 -11.03 9.17
CA PHE A 33 12.29 -12.33 8.86
C PHE A 33 13.62 -12.58 9.58
N ASP A 34 14.58 -11.66 9.50
CA ASP A 34 15.89 -11.77 10.13
C ASP A 34 15.76 -11.89 11.66
N SER A 35 14.84 -11.14 12.26
CA SER A 35 14.54 -11.22 13.70
C SER A 35 14.00 -12.61 14.10
N LEU A 36 13.18 -13.24 13.26
CA LEU A 36 12.65 -14.58 13.53
C LEU A 36 13.69 -15.66 13.24
N ALA A 37 14.45 -15.53 12.16
CA ALA A 37 15.47 -16.50 11.75
C ALA A 37 16.71 -16.48 12.66
N GLY A 38 17.06 -15.32 13.21
CA GLY A 38 18.22 -15.12 14.09
C GLY A 38 18.03 -15.63 15.52
N GLY A 39 16.82 -16.06 15.91
CA GLY A 39 16.54 -16.56 17.26
C GLY A 39 16.42 -15.47 18.33
N ASP A 40 16.35 -14.18 17.95
CA ASP A 40 16.10 -13.05 18.87
C ASP A 40 14.70 -13.07 19.50
N TYR A 41 13.90 -14.10 19.22
CA TYR A 41 12.53 -14.28 19.71
C TYR A 41 12.42 -15.32 20.83
N MET A 42 13.52 -15.68 21.50
CA MET A 42 13.43 -16.56 22.66
C MET A 42 12.61 -15.87 23.75
N ASP A 43 11.43 -16.41 24.03
CA ASP A 43 10.55 -15.98 25.12
C ASP A 43 11.40 -15.96 26.40
N GLU A 44 11.54 -14.78 27.01
CA GLU A 44 12.28 -14.59 28.26
C GLU A 44 11.71 -15.45 29.41
N ASP A 45 10.53 -16.05 29.21
CA ASP A 45 9.79 -16.84 30.18
C ASP A 45 10.08 -18.36 30.15
N GLU A 46 10.81 -18.91 29.16
CA GLU A 46 11.09 -20.37 29.09
C GLU A 46 12.43 -20.80 29.73
N ASN A 47 13.21 -19.87 30.28
CA ASN A 47 14.63 -20.12 30.59
C ASN A 47 14.95 -20.40 32.07
N GLU A 48 14.06 -21.05 32.82
CA GLU A 48 14.32 -21.35 34.24
C GLU A 48 14.64 -22.81 34.58
N ASN A 49 14.42 -23.81 33.72
CA ASN A 49 14.64 -25.21 34.13
C ASN A 49 15.03 -26.17 33.00
N GLU A 50 16.30 -26.25 32.59
CA GLU A 50 16.87 -27.55 32.21
C GLU A 50 18.40 -27.54 32.13
N TYR A 51 19.02 -28.19 33.12
CA TYR A 51 20.38 -28.68 33.03
C TYR A 51 20.35 -30.02 32.27
N ASP A 52 20.23 -30.00 30.95
CA ASP A 52 20.38 -31.23 30.15
C ASP A 52 21.70 -31.19 29.37
N GLU A 53 22.67 -31.96 29.87
CA GLU A 53 23.99 -32.13 29.28
C GLU A 53 23.89 -33.10 28.10
N GLY A 54 23.90 -32.56 26.88
CA GLY A 54 24.78 -33.14 25.86
C GLY A 54 24.15 -33.86 24.67
N ASP A 55 23.23 -33.21 23.95
CA ASP A 55 23.05 -33.54 22.53
C ASP A 55 23.15 -32.30 21.64
N ASN A 56 24.27 -32.20 20.93
CA ASN A 56 24.66 -31.06 20.10
C ASN A 56 23.97 -31.16 18.72
N HIS A 57 22.67 -31.40 18.71
CA HIS A 57 21.89 -31.37 17.49
C HIS A 57 21.89 -29.93 16.95
N PRO A 58 22.28 -29.69 15.68
CA PRO A 58 22.17 -28.36 15.10
C PRO A 58 20.70 -27.96 15.19
N ALA A 59 20.42 -26.93 16.00
CA ALA A 59 19.07 -26.43 16.21
C ALA A 59 18.41 -26.22 14.84
N SER A 60 17.39 -27.01 14.55
CA SER A 60 16.64 -26.90 13.30
C SER A 60 16.10 -25.48 13.21
N SER A 61 16.37 -24.78 12.11
CA SER A 61 15.89 -23.41 11.89
C SER A 61 14.39 -23.33 12.19
N ILE A 62 13.98 -22.35 13.00
CA ILE A 62 12.57 -22.10 13.36
C ILE A 62 11.71 -21.79 12.11
N MET A 63 12.34 -21.34 11.03
CA MET A 63 11.71 -21.11 9.73
C MET A 63 11.44 -22.41 8.94
N GLY A 64 11.94 -23.55 9.42
CA GLY A 64 11.87 -24.83 8.72
C GLY A 64 13.11 -25.13 7.86
N PRO A 65 13.26 -26.39 7.42
CA PRO A 65 14.41 -26.82 6.65
C PRO A 65 14.47 -26.14 5.28
N GLY A 66 15.65 -25.63 4.90
CA GLY A 66 15.90 -25.02 3.58
C GLY A 66 15.32 -23.61 3.39
N ILE A 67 14.81 -22.98 4.46
CA ILE A 67 14.28 -21.61 4.41
C ILE A 67 15.33 -20.65 4.96
N ASP A 68 16.15 -20.12 4.07
CA ASP A 68 17.29 -19.22 4.36
C ASP A 68 17.05 -17.77 3.90
N SER A 69 15.91 -17.49 3.27
CA SER A 69 15.57 -16.18 2.74
C SER A 69 14.08 -15.87 2.86
N LEU A 70 13.76 -14.56 2.89
CA LEU A 70 12.38 -14.07 2.92
C LEU A 70 11.56 -14.62 1.74
N LYS A 71 12.16 -14.66 0.55
CA LYS A 71 11.50 -15.17 -0.66
C LYS A 71 11.17 -16.65 -0.52
N ALA A 72 12.09 -17.48 -0.03
CA ALA A 72 11.85 -18.90 0.21
C ALA A 72 10.71 -19.10 1.23
N ALA A 73 10.67 -18.27 2.29
CA ALA A 73 9.58 -18.29 3.26
C ALA A 73 8.23 -17.94 2.61
N PHE A 74 8.17 -16.91 1.77
CA PHE A 74 6.93 -16.53 1.09
C PHE A 74 6.40 -17.63 0.17
N VAL A 75 7.26 -18.28 -0.62
CA VAL A 75 6.87 -19.42 -1.44
C VAL A 75 6.31 -20.55 -0.55
N SER A 76 7.03 -20.92 0.51
CA SER A 76 6.62 -21.97 1.44
C SER A 76 5.25 -21.69 2.05
N ILE A 77 5.04 -20.45 2.53
CA ILE A 77 3.76 -20.01 3.10
C ILE A 77 2.64 -20.03 2.05
N ASN A 78 2.89 -19.50 0.84
CA ASN A 78 1.90 -19.44 -0.23
C ASN A 78 1.43 -20.83 -0.69
N ARG A 79 2.32 -21.83 -0.66
CA ARG A 79 1.98 -23.22 -0.94
C ARG A 79 0.86 -23.74 -0.04
N GLN A 80 0.83 -23.30 1.22
CA GLN A 80 -0.20 -23.68 2.19
C GLN A 80 -1.43 -22.74 2.15
N LEU A 81 -1.21 -21.43 2.04
CA LEU A 81 -2.30 -20.44 2.09
C LEU A 81 -3.27 -20.53 0.91
N LYS A 82 -2.74 -20.74 -0.30
CA LYS A 82 -3.55 -20.63 -1.51
C LYS A 82 -4.59 -21.75 -1.64
N PRO A 83 -4.26 -23.04 -1.48
CA PRO A 83 -5.25 -24.10 -1.59
C PRO A 83 -6.23 -24.14 -0.41
N GLY A 84 -5.78 -23.77 0.79
CA GLY A 84 -6.59 -23.86 2.00
C GLY A 84 -7.52 -22.67 2.22
N PHE A 85 -7.03 -21.45 1.94
CA PHE A 85 -7.70 -20.21 2.36
C PHE A 85 -7.93 -19.23 1.20
N GLY A 86 -7.42 -19.50 0.00
CA GLY A 86 -7.44 -18.55 -1.10
C GLY A 86 -6.60 -17.30 -0.84
N LEU A 87 -5.71 -17.34 0.16
CA LEU A 87 -4.81 -16.24 0.51
C LEU A 87 -3.45 -16.42 -0.17
N GLU A 88 -2.79 -15.32 -0.49
CA GLU A 88 -1.44 -15.30 -1.05
C GLU A 88 -0.68 -14.07 -0.55
N ILE A 89 0.58 -14.24 -0.16
CA ILE A 89 1.52 -13.14 0.02
C ILE A 89 1.90 -12.64 -1.37
N ILE A 90 1.56 -11.39 -1.67
CA ILE A 90 1.84 -10.72 -2.94
C ILE A 90 2.81 -9.57 -2.70
N THR A 91 3.69 -9.32 -3.67
CA THR A 91 4.56 -8.14 -3.66
C THR A 91 4.13 -7.15 -4.71
N MET A 92 3.88 -5.91 -4.29
CA MET A 92 3.67 -4.78 -5.16
C MET A 92 5.00 -4.06 -5.40
N VAL A 93 5.29 -3.74 -6.66
CA VAL A 93 6.43 -2.92 -7.07
C VAL A 93 5.89 -1.52 -7.36
N ASP A 94 6.23 -0.58 -6.49
CA ASP A 94 5.88 0.82 -6.61
C ASP A 94 6.94 1.55 -7.45
N THR A 95 6.53 1.96 -8.65
CA THR A 95 7.33 2.71 -9.63
C THR A 95 7.00 4.20 -9.65
N SER A 96 6.13 4.70 -8.77
CA SER A 96 5.75 6.13 -8.70
C SER A 96 6.89 7.05 -8.29
N GLY A 97 8.01 6.50 -7.81
CA GLY A 97 9.21 7.28 -7.51
C GLY A 97 9.90 7.80 -8.77
N SER A 98 10.51 8.99 -8.67
CA SER A 98 11.40 9.53 -9.72
C SER A 98 12.35 8.45 -10.26
N ALA A 99 12.66 8.49 -11.56
CA ALA A 99 13.52 7.53 -12.24
C ALA A 99 14.88 7.27 -11.55
N SER A 100 15.34 8.19 -10.70
CA SER A 100 16.56 8.02 -9.89
C SER A 100 16.39 7.18 -8.62
N THR A 101 15.16 6.98 -8.15
CA THR A 101 14.87 6.21 -6.93
C THR A 101 14.60 4.75 -7.28
N ARG A 102 15.29 3.83 -6.58
CA ARG A 102 15.04 2.39 -6.72
C ARG A 102 13.56 2.10 -6.45
N SER A 103 12.97 1.23 -7.26
CA SER A 103 11.61 0.73 -7.08
C SER A 103 11.42 0.24 -5.65
N LYS A 104 10.31 0.64 -5.03
CA LYS A 104 9.99 0.23 -3.66
C LYS A 104 9.11 -1.00 -3.73
N HIS A 105 9.43 -2.02 -2.93
CA HIS A 105 8.64 -3.24 -2.85
C HIS A 105 7.82 -3.22 -1.56
N TYR A 106 6.56 -3.62 -1.69
CA TYR A 106 5.61 -3.73 -0.59
C TYR A 106 4.97 -5.11 -0.58
N HIS A 107 4.79 -5.68 0.60
CA HIS A 107 4.24 -7.03 0.77
C HIS A 107 2.95 -6.95 1.57
N ALA A 108 1.95 -7.73 1.16
CA ALA A 108 0.72 -7.93 1.92
C ALA A 108 0.19 -9.36 1.73
N VAL A 109 -0.61 -9.81 2.69
CA VAL A 109 -1.39 -11.04 2.58
C VAL A 109 -2.73 -10.67 1.95
N VAL A 110 -2.97 -11.14 0.73
CA VAL A 110 -4.12 -10.76 -0.08
C VAL A 110 -5.02 -11.96 -0.27
N ASN A 111 -6.33 -11.75 -0.23
CA ASN A 111 -7.29 -12.75 -0.64
C ASN A 111 -7.44 -12.73 -2.17
N THR A 112 -6.98 -13.80 -2.82
CA THR A 112 -7.01 -13.96 -4.28
C THR A 112 -8.35 -14.43 -4.82
N THR A 113 -9.23 -14.93 -3.94
CA THR A 113 -10.57 -15.43 -4.29
C THR A 113 -11.67 -14.40 -4.05
N ALA A 114 -11.30 -13.23 -3.55
CA ALA A 114 -12.20 -12.34 -2.84
C ALA A 114 -13.21 -11.61 -3.73
N ASP A 115 -13.19 -11.76 -5.05
CA ASP A 115 -13.99 -10.90 -5.92
C ASP A 115 -15.51 -10.99 -5.74
N GLU A 116 -16.04 -12.07 -5.16
CA GLU A 116 -17.47 -12.16 -4.80
C GLU A 116 -17.75 -11.96 -3.30
N ILE A 117 -16.92 -12.52 -2.42
CA ILE A 117 -17.11 -12.46 -0.95
C ILE A 117 -16.63 -11.11 -0.39
N ALA A 118 -15.58 -10.51 -0.95
CA ALA A 118 -15.14 -9.17 -0.57
C ALA A 118 -16.19 -8.11 -0.90
N LYS A 119 -16.94 -8.29 -2.00
CA LYS A 119 -18.00 -7.34 -2.39
C LYS A 119 -19.20 -7.37 -1.44
N SER A 120 -19.50 -8.51 -0.78
CA SER A 120 -20.64 -8.64 0.13
C SER A 120 -20.27 -8.49 1.61
N GLU A 121 -19.11 -9.01 2.04
CA GLU A 121 -18.72 -9.14 3.46
C GLU A 121 -17.29 -8.66 3.78
N THR A 122 -16.72 -7.71 3.03
CA THR A 122 -15.41 -7.14 3.36
C THR A 122 -15.34 -6.54 4.76
N VAL A 123 -14.10 -6.31 5.22
CA VAL A 123 -13.76 -5.37 6.31
C VAL A 123 -14.49 -4.03 6.15
N PHE A 124 -14.66 -3.55 4.92
CA PHE A 124 -15.48 -2.37 4.62
C PHE A 124 -16.97 -2.57 4.92
N SER A 125 -17.54 -3.74 4.67
CA SER A 125 -18.95 -4.03 4.94
C SER A 125 -19.28 -4.11 6.42
N LYS A 126 -18.40 -4.67 7.26
CA LYS A 126 -18.68 -4.94 8.69
C LYS A 126 -18.32 -3.78 9.62
N SER A 127 -17.24 -3.03 9.35
CA SER A 127 -16.75 -2.02 10.28
C SER A 127 -17.33 -0.61 10.07
N TRP A 128 -18.12 -0.42 9.02
CA TRP A 128 -18.56 0.90 8.56
C TRP A 128 -20.06 0.93 8.37
N ASN A 129 -20.70 2.04 8.75
CA ASN A 129 -22.12 2.23 8.47
C ASN A 129 -22.36 2.57 6.97
N PRO A 130 -23.59 2.44 6.45
CA PRO A 130 -23.86 2.65 5.02
C PRO A 130 -23.39 4.00 4.45
N HIS A 131 -23.47 5.09 5.24
CA HIS A 131 -23.04 6.43 4.83
C HIS A 131 -21.52 6.52 4.68
N GLU A 132 -20.80 5.96 5.65
CA GLU A 132 -19.34 5.94 5.61
C GLU A 132 -18.84 5.06 4.46
N ARG A 133 -19.48 3.91 4.20
CA ARG A 133 -19.15 3.06 3.04
C ARG A 133 -19.39 3.75 1.70
N ALA A 134 -20.45 4.55 1.60
CA ALA A 134 -20.69 5.37 0.40
C ALA A 134 -19.56 6.40 0.23
N PHE A 135 -19.13 7.02 1.33
CA PHE A 135 -18.04 7.99 1.32
C PHE A 135 -16.68 7.37 1.01
N VAL A 136 -16.34 6.20 1.53
CA VAL A 136 -15.12 5.48 1.14
C VAL A 136 -15.09 5.21 -0.35
N ARG A 137 -16.20 4.73 -0.93
CA ARG A 137 -16.29 4.48 -2.37
C ARG A 137 -16.08 5.77 -3.18
N LEU A 138 -16.65 6.87 -2.72
CA LEU A 138 -16.47 8.19 -3.34
C LEU A 138 -15.02 8.67 -3.25
N VAL A 139 -14.36 8.49 -2.10
CA VAL A 139 -12.94 8.81 -1.89
C VAL A 139 -12.04 8.01 -2.82
N ILE A 140 -12.24 6.69 -2.92
CA ILE A 140 -11.43 5.84 -3.79
C ILE A 140 -11.66 6.24 -5.26
N ARG A 141 -12.90 6.48 -5.68
CA ARG A 141 -13.19 6.97 -7.03
C ARG A 141 -12.47 8.29 -7.33
N ALA A 142 -12.61 9.30 -6.47
CA ALA A 142 -11.97 10.58 -6.69
C ALA A 142 -10.44 10.47 -6.81
N LEU A 143 -9.81 9.60 -6.01
CA LEU A 143 -8.36 9.34 -6.11
C LEU A 143 -7.96 8.58 -7.37
N VAL A 144 -8.82 7.70 -7.89
CA VAL A 144 -8.61 7.01 -9.17
C VAL A 144 -8.73 8.00 -10.32
N ASP A 145 -9.79 8.80 -10.34
CA ASP A 145 -10.02 9.82 -11.37
C ASP A 145 -8.81 10.79 -11.45
N GLN A 146 -8.30 11.23 -10.30
CA GLN A 146 -7.12 12.11 -10.23
C GLN A 146 -5.83 11.50 -10.80
N CYS A 147 -5.73 10.16 -10.90
CA CYS A 147 -4.56 9.50 -11.49
C CYS A 147 -4.58 9.50 -13.02
N GLU A 148 -5.76 9.65 -13.64
CA GLU A 148 -5.93 9.64 -15.10
C GLU A 148 -5.71 11.03 -15.70
N ASP A 149 -6.12 12.09 -14.99
CA ASP A 149 -6.03 13.48 -15.48
C ASP A 149 -4.59 13.99 -15.68
N GLU A 150 -3.55 13.24 -15.30
CA GLU A 150 -2.15 13.69 -15.41
C GLU A 150 -1.54 13.56 -16.82
N ASP A 151 -2.19 12.86 -17.76
CA ASP A 151 -1.63 12.56 -19.09
C ASP A 151 -2.08 13.50 -20.22
N GLU A 152 -3.07 14.37 -20.00
CA GLU A 152 -3.67 15.19 -21.08
C GLU A 152 -3.01 16.57 -21.28
N ASP A 153 -2.06 16.98 -20.42
CA ASP A 153 -1.46 18.33 -20.40
C ASP A 153 -0.10 18.46 -21.14
N GLU A 154 0.19 17.61 -22.14
CA GLU A 154 1.47 17.64 -22.89
C GLU A 154 1.42 18.29 -24.29
N ASP A 155 0.25 18.72 -24.80
CA ASP A 155 0.15 19.09 -26.23
C ASP A 155 -0.10 20.57 -26.58
N ASP A 156 -0.22 21.50 -25.62
CA ASP A 156 -0.47 22.92 -25.95
C ASP A 156 0.72 23.84 -25.63
N ASP A 157 1.25 24.44 -26.70
CA ASP A 157 2.02 25.69 -26.80
C ASP A 157 3.42 25.52 -27.43
N ASN A 158 3.43 24.95 -28.64
CA ASN A 158 4.44 25.30 -29.65
C ASN A 158 3.79 26.17 -30.74
N ASP A 159 3.01 27.18 -30.33
CA ASP A 159 2.66 28.32 -31.19
C ASP A 159 3.89 29.24 -31.26
N ASP A 160 4.77 28.80 -32.15
CA ASP A 160 5.90 29.50 -32.74
C ASP A 160 5.36 30.66 -33.62
N ASP A 161 4.57 31.58 -33.06
CA ASP A 161 4.22 32.84 -33.70
C ASP A 161 5.37 33.83 -33.51
N ASN A 162 6.40 33.53 -34.29
CA ASN A 162 7.57 34.33 -34.57
C ASN A 162 7.16 35.51 -35.45
N ASP A 163 6.51 36.53 -34.87
CA ASP A 163 6.38 37.84 -35.51
C ASP A 163 7.36 38.82 -34.85
N ASP A 164 8.38 39.13 -35.66
CA ASP A 164 9.30 40.26 -35.55
C ASP A 164 8.56 41.56 -35.17
N ASP A 165 9.08 42.29 -34.17
CA ASP A 165 9.56 43.67 -34.38
C ASP A 165 9.91 44.39 -33.04
N ASP A 166 11.13 44.95 -33.04
CA ASP A 166 11.62 46.18 -32.41
C ASP A 166 11.76 46.33 -30.87
N ASP A 167 13.04 46.29 -30.46
CA ASP A 167 13.78 47.29 -29.65
C ASP A 167 13.05 48.00 -28.50
N ASP A 168 13.34 47.60 -27.25
CA ASP A 168 14.08 48.43 -26.27
C ASP A 168 14.13 47.78 -24.87
N ASP A 169 15.34 47.82 -24.29
CA ASP A 169 15.73 47.71 -22.87
C ASP A 169 14.69 47.26 -21.81
N GLU A 170 14.90 46.09 -21.20
CA GLU A 170 14.95 45.96 -19.73
C GLU A 170 15.47 44.57 -19.29
N GLU A 171 16.49 44.56 -18.42
CA GLU A 171 17.08 43.39 -17.75
C GLU A 171 16.07 42.70 -16.80
N GLY A 172 15.06 42.03 -17.36
CA GLY A 172 14.07 41.26 -16.62
C GLY A 172 14.40 39.77 -16.66
N GLY A 173 15.25 39.30 -15.75
CA GLY A 173 15.55 37.88 -15.57
C GLY A 173 14.31 37.03 -15.31
N GLY A 174 13.67 36.55 -16.37
CA GLY A 174 12.51 35.68 -16.36
C GLY A 174 12.83 34.39 -15.63
N LYS A 175 12.44 34.30 -14.35
CA LYS A 175 12.49 33.05 -13.60
C LYS A 175 11.53 32.07 -14.27
N ARG A 176 12.09 31.22 -15.13
CA ARG A 176 11.44 30.01 -15.66
C ARG A 176 10.82 29.29 -14.47
N ARG A 177 9.50 29.40 -14.31
CA ARG A 177 8.73 28.67 -13.32
C ARG A 177 8.81 27.21 -13.74
N GLY A 178 9.75 26.47 -13.14
CA GLY A 178 9.79 25.02 -13.35
C GLY A 178 8.41 24.45 -13.04
N LYS A 179 7.83 23.75 -14.03
CA LYS A 179 6.58 22.98 -13.89
C LYS A 179 6.78 22.11 -12.64
N LYS A 180 6.03 22.39 -11.57
CA LYS A 180 6.13 21.58 -10.35
C LYS A 180 5.67 20.18 -10.75
N PRO A 181 6.38 19.13 -10.32
CA PRO A 181 5.90 17.76 -10.55
C PRO A 181 4.46 17.69 -10.01
N SER A 182 3.53 17.28 -10.87
CA SER A 182 2.17 16.93 -10.47
C SER A 182 2.28 15.93 -9.33
N SER A 183 1.77 16.29 -8.16
CA SER A 183 1.75 15.38 -7.04
C SER A 183 0.52 14.51 -7.19
N ILE A 184 0.71 13.23 -7.50
CA ILE A 184 -0.35 12.21 -7.48
C ILE A 184 -1.02 12.27 -6.10
N GLY A 185 -2.25 12.78 -6.04
CA GLY A 185 -3.04 12.85 -4.81
C GLY A 185 -3.84 14.14 -4.61
N ILE A 186 -4.86 14.04 -3.76
CA ILE A 186 -5.81 15.12 -3.46
C ILE A 186 -5.48 15.70 -2.09
N ARG A 187 -5.51 17.03 -1.93
CA ARG A 187 -5.32 17.66 -0.62
C ARG A 187 -6.36 17.13 0.38
N ARG A 188 -5.92 16.84 1.61
CA ARG A 188 -6.80 16.27 2.64
C ARG A 188 -8.13 17.04 2.82
N ALA A 189 -8.07 18.37 2.82
CA ALA A 189 -9.26 19.20 2.97
C ALA A 189 -10.25 19.03 1.81
N ASP A 190 -9.75 18.96 0.58
CA ASP A 190 -10.56 18.77 -0.63
C ASP A 190 -11.20 17.38 -0.63
N LEU A 191 -10.42 16.36 -0.25
CA LEU A 191 -10.91 14.98 -0.12
C LEU A 191 -11.99 14.83 0.98
N ILE A 192 -11.94 15.63 2.04
CA ILE A 192 -13.00 15.67 3.06
C ILE A 192 -14.25 16.41 2.53
N ASN A 193 -14.06 17.36 1.62
CA ASN A 193 -15.14 18.17 1.07
C ASN A 193 -16.00 17.44 0.06
N ILE A 194 -15.49 16.42 -0.64
CA ILE A 194 -16.30 15.59 -1.55
C ILE A 194 -17.48 14.89 -0.84
N ARG A 195 -17.53 14.89 0.50
CA ARG A 195 -18.69 14.41 1.26
C ARG A 195 -20.00 15.12 0.86
N SER A 196 -19.93 16.35 0.34
CA SER A 196 -21.09 17.07 -0.19
C SER A 196 -21.70 16.38 -1.41
N ASP A 197 -20.92 15.56 -2.10
CA ASP A 197 -21.25 14.95 -3.38
C ASP A 197 -21.82 13.53 -3.17
N LEU A 198 -22.10 13.16 -1.91
CA LEU A 198 -22.78 11.92 -1.56
C LEU A 198 -24.22 11.92 -2.09
N GLU A 199 -24.51 11.00 -3.00
CA GLU A 199 -25.83 10.82 -3.58
C GLU A 199 -26.73 9.86 -2.75
N GLY A 200 -27.96 9.59 -3.21
CA GLY A 200 -28.81 8.54 -2.64
C GLY A 200 -29.31 8.79 -1.22
N GLY A 201 -29.28 10.06 -0.76
CA GLY A 201 -29.68 10.44 0.60
C GLY A 201 -28.63 10.15 1.66
N PHE A 202 -27.43 9.70 1.28
CA PHE A 202 -26.32 9.55 2.22
C PHE A 202 -25.79 10.92 2.65
N LYS A 203 -25.51 11.10 3.95
CA LYS A 203 -24.92 12.33 4.48
C LYS A 203 -23.89 11.99 5.55
N LEU A 204 -22.79 12.75 5.57
CA LEU A 204 -21.81 12.74 6.65
C LEU A 204 -21.55 14.16 7.11
N THR A 205 -21.36 14.33 8.42
CA THR A 205 -20.83 15.59 8.96
C THR A 205 -19.35 15.73 8.61
N LEU A 206 -18.80 16.94 8.77
CA LEU A 206 -17.37 17.20 8.58
C LEU A 206 -16.51 16.30 9.49
N ASP A 207 -16.92 16.16 10.75
CA ASP A 207 -16.18 15.35 11.74
C ASP A 207 -16.22 13.86 11.39
N GLN A 208 -17.36 13.36 10.89
CA GLN A 208 -17.47 11.97 10.45
C GLN A 208 -16.58 11.69 9.24
N ALA A 209 -16.61 12.56 8.23
CA ALA A 209 -15.73 12.44 7.06
C ALA A 209 -14.24 12.51 7.45
N THR A 210 -13.89 13.44 8.35
CA THR A 210 -12.52 13.57 8.87
C THR A 210 -12.06 12.31 9.60
N ARG A 211 -12.92 11.72 10.43
CA ARG A 211 -12.64 10.45 11.12
C ARG A 211 -12.47 9.31 10.13
N VAL A 212 -13.34 9.21 9.13
CA VAL A 212 -13.24 8.20 8.07
C VAL A 212 -11.88 8.25 7.38
N ILE A 213 -11.45 9.44 6.94
CA ILE A 213 -10.13 9.60 6.31
C ILE A 213 -9.00 9.24 7.29
N GLY A 214 -9.14 9.58 8.57
CA GLY A 214 -8.20 9.18 9.62
C GLY A 214 -8.04 7.66 9.73
N ILE A 215 -9.16 6.93 9.77
CA ILE A 215 -9.15 5.46 9.82
C ILE A 215 -8.50 4.90 8.56
N LEU A 216 -8.81 5.42 7.37
CA LEU A 216 -8.21 4.94 6.13
C LEU A 216 -6.68 5.14 6.09
N LEU A 217 -6.17 6.22 6.69
CA LEU A 217 -4.73 6.46 6.82
C LEU A 217 -4.09 5.53 7.85
N GLU A 218 -4.72 5.36 9.01
CA GLU A 218 -4.25 4.49 10.09
C GLU A 218 -4.16 3.02 9.64
N GLU A 219 -5.17 2.56 8.93
CA GLU A 219 -5.27 1.21 8.35
C GLU A 219 -4.47 1.07 7.04
N LYS A 220 -3.68 2.07 6.66
CA LYS A 220 -2.83 2.06 5.45
C LYS A 220 -3.59 1.81 4.13
N TRP A 221 -4.88 2.17 4.05
CA TRP A 221 -5.61 2.24 2.77
C TRP A 221 -5.21 3.48 1.98
N LEU A 222 -4.95 4.57 2.69
CA LEU A 222 -4.45 5.81 2.14
C LEU A 222 -3.07 6.11 2.71
N ARG A 223 -2.28 6.88 1.97
CA ARG A 223 -1.03 7.44 2.48
C ARG A 223 -0.94 8.92 2.14
N THR A 224 -0.13 9.63 2.89
CA THR A 224 0.19 11.03 2.60
C THR A 224 1.43 11.09 1.71
N SER A 225 1.35 11.81 0.60
CA SER A 225 2.50 12.09 -0.27
C SER A 225 3.23 13.37 0.18
N GLY A 226 4.52 13.48 -0.12
CA GLY A 226 5.31 14.70 0.07
C GLY A 226 5.68 15.10 1.51
N LEU A 227 5.21 14.38 2.54
CA LEU A 227 5.58 14.67 3.93
C LEU A 227 6.87 13.95 4.33
N THR A 228 7.95 14.71 4.54
CA THR A 228 9.03 14.25 5.42
C THR A 228 8.54 14.36 6.87
N GLU A 229 8.71 13.30 7.67
CA GLU A 229 8.15 13.12 9.04
C GLU A 229 8.37 14.28 10.05
N LYS A 230 9.14 15.31 9.71
CA LYS A 230 9.61 16.34 10.64
C LYS A 230 8.65 17.51 10.87
N ASN A 231 7.63 17.74 10.04
CA ASN A 231 6.79 18.94 10.14
C ASN A 231 5.30 18.66 10.37
N ARG A 232 4.84 18.81 11.63
CA ARG A 232 3.42 18.74 12.00
C ARG A 232 2.54 19.82 11.32
N ARG A 233 3.11 20.97 10.95
CA ARG A 233 2.37 22.07 10.28
C ARG A 233 1.97 21.72 8.85
N ASP A 234 2.66 20.78 8.21
CA ASP A 234 2.43 20.44 6.81
C ASP A 234 1.24 19.47 6.63
N SER A 235 0.64 18.99 7.73
CA SER A 235 -0.51 18.07 7.74
C SER A 235 -1.75 18.58 6.99
N VAL A 236 -1.96 19.91 6.93
CA VAL A 236 -3.11 20.51 6.23
C VAL A 236 -2.90 20.55 4.72
N GLN A 237 -1.65 20.70 4.28
CA GLN A 237 -1.28 20.75 2.85
C GLN A 237 -0.91 19.38 2.29
N ALA A 238 -0.90 18.35 3.14
CA ALA A 238 -0.63 16.98 2.73
C ALA A 238 -1.62 16.54 1.65
N THR A 239 -1.07 16.08 0.54
CA THR A 239 -1.82 15.34 -0.47
C THR A 239 -1.98 13.91 0.00
N ILE A 240 -3.16 13.37 -0.24
CA ILE A 240 -3.53 12.00 0.08
C ILE A 240 -3.63 11.24 -1.24
N GLU A 241 -3.04 10.06 -1.27
CA GLU A 241 -3.05 9.14 -2.40
C GLU A 241 -3.41 7.72 -1.92
N LEU A 242 -3.68 6.84 -2.87
CA LEU A 242 -3.88 5.43 -2.59
C LEU A 242 -2.58 4.81 -2.04
N ALA A 243 -2.69 4.07 -0.94
CA ALA A 243 -1.55 3.33 -0.39
C ALA A 243 -1.38 1.97 -1.09
N PRO A 244 -0.19 1.33 -0.97
CA PRO A 244 0.07 0.00 -1.51
C PRO A 244 -0.99 -1.06 -1.18
N ARG A 245 -1.54 -1.03 0.04
CA ARG A 245 -2.61 -1.93 0.47
C ARG A 245 -3.84 -1.83 -0.42
N SER A 246 -4.23 -0.62 -0.81
CA SER A 246 -5.40 -0.39 -1.67
C SER A 246 -5.22 -1.04 -3.04
N TYR A 247 -4.07 -0.91 -3.67
CA TYR A 247 -3.80 -1.58 -4.94
C TYR A 247 -3.80 -3.10 -4.81
N LEU A 248 -3.23 -3.63 -3.72
CA LEU A 248 -3.15 -5.06 -3.47
C LEU A 248 -4.52 -5.70 -3.18
N GLU A 249 -5.35 -5.07 -2.35
CA GLU A 249 -6.63 -5.64 -1.92
C GLU A 249 -7.83 -5.18 -2.78
N LEU A 250 -7.76 -4.03 -3.43
CA LEU A 250 -8.86 -3.45 -4.24
C LEU A 250 -8.56 -3.42 -5.74
N TYR A 251 -7.58 -4.19 -6.22
CA TYR A 251 -7.17 -4.23 -7.63
C TYR A 251 -8.35 -4.27 -8.63
N HIS A 252 -9.26 -5.23 -8.46
CA HIS A 252 -10.42 -5.40 -9.34
C HIS A 252 -11.44 -4.26 -9.22
N TYR A 253 -11.54 -3.64 -8.06
CA TYR A 253 -12.41 -2.49 -7.86
C TYR A 253 -11.83 -1.23 -8.52
N ILE A 254 -10.53 -0.97 -8.33
CA ILE A 254 -9.81 0.17 -8.91
C ILE A 254 -9.81 0.08 -10.45
N THR A 255 -9.50 -1.09 -11.01
CA THR A 255 -9.60 -1.31 -12.46
C THR A 255 -11.03 -1.15 -12.97
N GLY A 256 -12.02 -1.64 -12.22
CA GLY A 256 -13.44 -1.45 -12.55
C GLY A 256 -13.93 0.01 -12.47
N LEU A 257 -13.18 0.89 -11.79
CA LEU A 257 -13.44 2.33 -11.78
C LEU A 257 -12.84 3.05 -12.99
N GLY A 258 -11.98 2.39 -13.79
CA GLY A 258 -11.43 2.95 -15.02
C GLY A 258 -9.92 3.19 -15.00
N MET A 259 -9.21 2.90 -13.90
CA MET A 259 -7.76 3.10 -13.84
C MET A 259 -7.04 2.28 -14.93
N ALA A 260 -6.22 2.95 -15.75
CA ALA A 260 -5.48 2.32 -16.81
C ALA A 260 -4.46 1.29 -16.30
N ALA A 261 -4.25 0.21 -17.06
CA ALA A 261 -3.46 -0.93 -16.61
C ALA A 261 -1.96 -0.63 -16.45
N ASP A 262 -1.46 0.37 -17.18
CA ASP A 262 -0.08 0.87 -17.14
C ASP A 262 0.17 1.83 -15.96
N LYS A 263 -0.88 2.44 -15.42
CA LYS A 263 -0.83 3.22 -14.17
C LYS A 263 -0.85 2.36 -12.92
N LEU A 264 -1.27 1.10 -13.04
CA LEU A 264 -1.29 0.17 -11.93
C LEU A 264 0.14 -0.30 -11.57
N PRO A 265 0.44 -0.46 -10.28
CA PRO A 265 1.72 -1.01 -9.87
C PRO A 265 1.85 -2.47 -10.32
N GLN A 266 3.09 -2.92 -10.54
CA GLN A 266 3.33 -4.30 -10.93
C GLN A 266 3.22 -5.23 -9.72
N PHE A 267 2.67 -6.43 -9.93
CA PHE A 267 2.52 -7.44 -8.88
C PHE A 267 3.42 -8.65 -9.16
N LEU A 268 4.19 -9.06 -8.16
CA LEU A 268 5.00 -10.27 -8.15
C LEU A 268 4.34 -11.31 -7.24
N TYR A 269 4.07 -12.47 -7.83
CA TYR A 269 3.51 -13.63 -7.13
C TYR A 269 4.62 -14.61 -6.77
N HIS A 270 4.71 -14.98 -5.50
CA HIS A 270 5.70 -15.94 -5.02
C HIS A 270 5.18 -17.37 -5.22
N ARG A 271 5.27 -17.85 -6.46
CA ARG A 271 4.84 -19.19 -6.88
C ARG A 271 6.07 -19.93 -7.40
N ASP A 272 6.31 -21.12 -6.85
CA ASP A 272 7.26 -22.11 -7.38
C ASP A 272 6.48 -23.27 -8.02
#